data_AF-A0A0P9YRZ6-F1
#
_entry.id   AF-A0A0P9YRZ6-F1
#
_cell.length_a   1.000
_cell.length_b   1.000
_cell.length_c   1.000
_cell.angle_alpha   90.00
_cell.angle_beta   90.00
_cell.angle_gamma   90.00
#
_symmetry.space_group_name_H-M   'P 1'
#
loop_
_entity.id
_entity.type
_entity.pdbx_description
1 polymer ?
#
loop_
_entity_poly.entity_id
_entity_poly.type
_entity_poly.pdbx_seq_one_letter_code
_entity_poly.pdbx_strand_id
1 'polypeptide(L)'
;MRQPDIEIYLKDEDVDHKAIAQWLGEAIGPCSEWVQKGQTWKCKAGNVPVTWLPKAVGKWNSLFLESDQTPWDDDIACARAAFAALNVEVRCAPGTWVEEESDDTADRWMRISADGEEEITWKTS
;
A
#
# COMPACT_ATOMS: atom_id res chain seq x y z
N MET A 1 12.62 -9.81 10.13
CA MET A 1 13.23 -8.48 10.01
C MET A 1 12.24 -7.64 9.26
N ARG A 2 11.94 -6.43 9.73
CA ARG A 2 10.91 -5.59 9.11
C ARG A 2 11.45 -4.95 7.83
N GLN A 3 10.61 -4.83 6.81
CA GLN A 3 10.99 -4.16 5.58
C GLN A 3 11.27 -2.66 5.82
N PRO A 4 12.23 -2.06 5.09
CA PRO A 4 12.57 -0.64 5.23
C PRO A 4 11.47 0.29 4.70
N ASP A 5 10.57 -0.25 3.89
CA ASP A 5 9.46 0.40 3.24
C ASP A 5 8.33 -0.61 2.97
N ILE A 6 7.12 -0.10 2.73
CA ILE A 6 5.93 -0.89 2.41
C ILE A 6 5.20 -0.20 1.25
N GLU A 7 4.84 -0.97 0.24
CA GLU A 7 3.98 -0.53 -0.86
C GLU A 7 2.77 -1.46 -1.05
N ILE A 8 1.57 -0.88 -0.94
CA ILE A 8 0.33 -1.58 -1.21
C ILE A 8 -0.52 -0.82 -2.23
N TYR A 9 -1.31 -1.56 -2.99
CA TYR A 9 -2.22 -1.05 -4.01
C TYR A 9 -3.65 -1.33 -3.60
N LEU A 10 -4.50 -0.30 -3.55
CA LEU A 10 -5.89 -0.41 -3.13
C LEU A 10 -6.82 -0.20 -4.31
N LYS A 11 -7.77 -1.12 -4.50
CA LYS A 11 -8.78 -1.11 -5.56
C LYS A 11 -10.05 -0.49 -5.05
N ASP A 12 -10.10 0.83 -5.10
CA ASP A 12 -11.33 1.57 -4.98
C ASP A 12 -11.11 2.99 -5.50
N GLU A 13 -11.97 3.45 -6.39
CA GLU A 13 -11.94 4.84 -6.85
C GLU A 13 -12.47 5.81 -5.78
N ASP A 14 -13.22 5.29 -4.80
CA ASP A 14 -13.81 6.05 -3.69
C ASP A 14 -12.91 6.08 -2.44
N VAL A 15 -11.86 5.24 -2.36
CA VAL A 15 -10.83 5.37 -1.31
C VAL A 15 -9.90 6.52 -1.68
N ASP A 16 -9.99 7.61 -0.93
CA ASP A 16 -9.13 8.77 -1.07
C ASP A 16 -8.11 8.87 0.07
N HIS A 17 -7.22 9.86 -0.04
CA HIS A 17 -6.20 10.11 0.99
C HIS A 17 -6.78 10.46 2.37
N LYS A 18 -8.07 10.83 2.49
CA LYS A 18 -8.69 11.13 3.79
C LYS A 18 -9.07 9.86 4.51
N ALA A 19 -9.63 8.87 3.81
CA ALA A 19 -9.87 7.54 4.37
C ALA A 19 -8.54 6.91 4.83
N ILE A 20 -7.49 7.03 4.00
CA ILE A 20 -6.13 6.63 4.37
C ILE A 20 -5.61 7.41 5.59
N ALA A 21 -5.84 8.73 5.65
CA ALA A 21 -5.39 9.55 6.78
C ALA A 21 -6.02 9.11 8.11
N GLN A 22 -7.31 8.78 8.10
CA GLN A 22 -8.00 8.30 9.28
C GLN A 22 -7.41 6.96 9.75
N TRP A 23 -7.31 6.00 8.84
CA TRP A 23 -6.77 4.68 9.16
C TRP A 23 -5.31 4.75 9.65
N LEU A 24 -4.42 5.46 8.95
CA LEU A 24 -3.03 5.65 9.39
C LEU A 24 -2.95 6.43 10.72
N GLY A 25 -3.88 7.36 10.94
CA GLY A 25 -4.08 8.08 12.19
C GLY A 25 -4.26 7.15 13.39
N GLU A 26 -5.05 6.10 13.20
CA GLU A 26 -5.35 5.09 14.21
C GLU A 26 -4.24 4.02 14.32
N ALA A 27 -3.69 3.59 13.19
CA ALA A 27 -2.72 2.48 13.14
C ALA A 27 -1.28 2.89 13.52
N ILE A 28 -0.86 4.11 13.15
CA ILE A 28 0.52 4.61 13.34
C ILE A 28 0.51 5.84 14.26
N GLY A 29 -0.33 6.80 13.93
CA GLY A 29 -0.39 8.10 14.60
C GLY A 29 -0.88 9.19 13.66
N PRO A 30 -1.23 10.38 14.20
CA PRO A 30 -1.92 11.41 13.45
C PRO A 30 -1.15 11.81 12.19
N CYS A 31 -1.88 11.95 11.09
CA CYS A 31 -1.34 12.43 9.83
C CYS A 31 -1.12 13.94 9.86
N SER A 32 0.03 14.39 9.38
CA SER A 32 0.25 15.81 9.05
C SER A 32 -0.70 16.27 7.94
N GLU A 33 -0.71 17.57 7.68
CA GLU A 33 -1.38 18.10 6.50
C GLU A 33 -0.88 17.40 5.23
N TRP A 34 -1.83 16.97 4.39
CA TRP A 34 -1.54 16.36 3.10
C TRP A 34 -1.22 17.43 2.07
N VAL A 35 -0.04 17.34 1.47
CA VAL A 35 0.42 18.26 0.45
C VAL A 35 0.39 17.57 -0.91
N GLN A 36 -0.36 18.13 -1.86
CA GLN A 36 -0.36 17.65 -3.23
C GLN A 36 0.91 18.10 -3.96
N LYS A 37 1.61 17.17 -4.59
CA LYS A 37 2.78 17.39 -5.45
C LYS A 37 2.56 16.66 -6.78
N GLY A 38 2.11 17.41 -7.79
CA GLY A 38 1.69 16.85 -9.07
C GLY A 38 0.49 15.91 -8.89
N GLN A 39 0.65 14.64 -9.27
CA GLN A 39 -0.38 13.61 -9.10
C GLN A 39 -0.32 12.91 -7.73
N THR A 40 0.77 13.08 -7.00
CA THR A 40 0.95 12.45 -5.68
C THR A 40 0.47 13.35 -4.55
N TRP A 41 0.05 12.73 -3.45
CA TRP A 41 -0.23 13.39 -2.18
C TRP A 41 0.77 12.87 -1.15
N LYS A 42 1.31 13.76 -0.32
CA LYS A 42 2.30 13.38 0.69
C LYS A 42 1.94 13.91 2.06
N CYS A 43 2.18 13.11 3.09
CA CYS A 43 2.06 13.52 4.48
C CYS A 43 3.05 12.73 5.35
N LYS A 44 2.97 12.89 6.67
CA LYS A 44 3.59 12.00 7.64
C LYS A 44 2.54 11.45 8.60
N ALA A 45 2.49 10.14 8.80
CA ALA A 45 1.72 9.51 9.87
C ALA A 45 2.66 9.28 11.06
N GLY A 46 2.53 10.10 12.11
CA GLY A 46 3.59 10.20 13.13
C GLY A 46 4.92 10.61 12.50
N ASN A 47 5.92 9.73 12.52
CA ASN A 47 7.23 9.95 11.89
C ASN A 47 7.39 9.25 10.52
N VAL A 48 6.42 8.45 10.10
CA VAL A 48 6.49 7.67 8.85
C VAL A 48 6.13 8.57 7.66
N PRO A 49 7.02 8.76 6.67
CA PRO A 49 6.68 9.43 5.43
C PRO A 49 5.67 8.59 4.63
N VAL A 50 4.61 9.25 4.16
CA VAL A 50 3.52 8.62 3.40
C VAL A 50 3.42 9.29 2.03
N THR A 51 3.37 8.48 0.98
CA THR A 51 3.01 8.92 -0.36
C THR A 51 1.77 8.17 -0.83
N TRP A 52 0.79 8.91 -1.33
CA TRP A 52 -0.41 8.39 -1.96
C TRP A 52 -0.44 8.80 -3.42
N LEU A 53 -0.59 7.82 -4.31
CA LEU A 53 -0.74 8.04 -5.75
C LEU A 53 -2.08 7.48 -6.22
N PRO A 54 -3.09 8.33 -6.44
CA PRO A 54 -4.35 7.91 -7.03
C PRO A 54 -4.13 7.37 -8.45
N LYS A 55 -4.85 6.31 -8.82
CA LYS A 55 -4.84 5.71 -10.17
C LYS A 55 -3.42 5.42 -10.68
N ALA A 56 -2.56 4.92 -9.80
CA ALA A 56 -1.21 4.48 -10.12
C ALA A 56 -1.20 3.48 -11.27
N VAL A 57 -2.12 2.50 -11.25
CA VAL A 57 -2.30 1.53 -12.33
C VAL A 57 -3.80 1.29 -12.56
N GLY A 58 -4.36 1.85 -13.64
CA GLY A 58 -5.77 1.70 -13.96
C GLY A 58 -6.71 2.16 -12.83
N LYS A 59 -7.32 1.22 -12.11
CA LYS A 59 -8.23 1.47 -10.97
C LYS A 59 -7.56 1.35 -9.59
N TRP A 60 -6.24 1.20 -9.55
CA TRP A 60 -5.48 0.95 -8.34
C TRP A 60 -4.75 2.20 -7.88
N ASN A 61 -4.90 2.54 -6.61
CA ASN A 61 -4.13 3.61 -5.96
C ASN A 61 -2.94 3.00 -5.23
N SER A 62 -1.75 3.60 -5.35
CA SER A 62 -0.57 3.18 -4.56
C SER A 62 -0.51 3.96 -3.26
N LEU A 63 -0.27 3.23 -2.17
CA LEU A 63 0.13 3.75 -0.87
C LEU A 63 1.54 3.26 -0.56
N PHE A 64 2.45 4.22 -0.38
CA PHE A 64 3.84 3.95 -0.07
C PHE A 64 4.21 4.54 1.30
N LEU A 65 4.77 3.69 2.17
CA LEU A 65 5.23 4.03 3.51
C LEU A 65 6.74 3.82 3.58
N GLU A 66 7.49 4.90 3.66
CA GLU A 66 8.96 4.88 3.54
C GLU A 66 9.61 4.79 4.93
N SER A 67 9.38 3.70 5.67
CA SER A 67 9.97 3.49 6.99
C SER A 67 9.86 2.05 7.50
N ASP A 68 10.87 1.60 8.24
CA ASP A 68 10.83 0.39 9.09
C ASP A 68 10.14 0.63 10.46
N GLN A 69 9.63 1.83 10.72
CA GLN A 69 8.94 2.16 11.97
C GLN A 69 7.42 2.00 11.86
N THR A 70 6.93 1.26 10.86
CA THR A 70 5.52 0.89 10.74
C THR A 70 5.16 -0.25 11.72
N PRO A 71 3.88 -0.42 12.07
CA PRO A 71 3.45 -1.54 12.92
C PRO A 71 3.45 -2.89 12.21
N TRP A 72 3.64 -2.90 10.88
CA TRP A 72 3.62 -4.09 10.04
C TRP A 72 5.04 -4.56 9.74
N ASP A 73 5.23 -5.87 9.67
CA ASP A 73 6.55 -6.44 9.37
C ASP A 73 6.88 -6.41 7.88
N ASP A 74 5.87 -6.48 7.03
CA ASP A 74 5.99 -6.50 5.57
C ASP A 74 4.73 -5.95 4.86
N ASP A 75 4.82 -5.89 3.53
CA ASP A 75 3.76 -5.52 2.60
C ASP A 75 2.46 -6.31 2.83
N ILE A 76 2.57 -7.63 3.06
CA ILE A 76 1.41 -8.52 3.24
C ILE A 76 0.69 -8.19 4.55
N ALA A 77 1.42 -7.99 5.64
CA ALA A 77 0.87 -7.61 6.93
C ALA A 77 0.15 -6.25 6.86
N CYS A 78 0.72 -5.29 6.13
CA CYS A 78 0.08 -4.00 5.88
C CYS A 78 -1.18 -4.15 5.02
N ALA A 79 -1.12 -4.93 3.93
CA ALA A 79 -2.24 -5.16 3.05
C ALA A 79 -3.43 -5.83 3.78
N ARG A 80 -3.15 -6.79 4.67
CA ARG A 80 -4.17 -7.41 5.55
C ARG A 80 -4.83 -6.38 6.46
N ALA A 81 -4.05 -5.51 7.09
CA ALA A 81 -4.57 -4.48 7.98
C ALA A 81 -5.38 -3.42 7.22
N ALA A 82 -4.94 -3.03 6.03
CA ALA A 82 -5.66 -2.13 5.15
C ALA A 82 -7.01 -2.74 4.73
N PHE A 83 -7.03 -4.01 4.30
CA PHE A 83 -8.26 -4.73 3.99
C PHE A 83 -9.20 -4.78 5.20
N ALA A 84 -8.69 -5.11 6.39
CA ALA A 84 -9.49 -5.18 7.61
C ALA A 84 -10.10 -3.82 8.02
N ALA A 85 -9.39 -2.72 7.80
CA ALA A 85 -9.83 -1.38 8.18
C ALA A 85 -10.76 -0.72 7.15
N LEU A 86 -10.48 -0.93 5.86
CA LEU A 86 -11.12 -0.21 4.76
C LEU A 86 -12.10 -1.08 3.96
N ASN A 87 -12.02 -2.41 4.11
CA ASN A 87 -12.84 -3.39 3.39
C ASN A 87 -12.76 -3.23 1.85
N VAL A 88 -11.57 -2.92 1.34
CA VAL A 88 -11.29 -2.78 -0.09
C VAL A 88 -10.24 -3.78 -0.53
N GLU A 89 -10.33 -4.28 -1.77
CA GLU A 89 -9.34 -5.23 -2.29
C GLU A 89 -7.95 -4.58 -2.33
N VAL A 90 -6.97 -5.27 -1.76
CA VAL A 90 -5.58 -4.80 -1.67
C VAL A 90 -4.68 -5.76 -2.42
N ARG A 91 -3.66 -5.22 -3.09
CA ARG A 91 -2.56 -5.97 -3.70
C ARG A 91 -1.22 -5.49 -3.19
N CYS A 92 -0.27 -6.41 -3.07
CA CYS A 92 1.10 -6.06 -2.72
C CYS A 92 2.08 -7.11 -3.27
N ALA A 93 3.36 -6.80 -3.23
CA ALA A 93 4.39 -7.78 -3.58
C ALA A 93 4.41 -8.94 -2.55
N PRO A 94 4.67 -10.19 -2.97
CA PRO A 94 4.79 -11.34 -2.07
C PRO A 94 6.08 -11.35 -1.25
N GLY A 95 7.00 -10.41 -1.49
CA GLY A 95 8.26 -10.24 -0.77
C GLY A 95 9.00 -8.97 -1.21
N THR A 96 10.15 -8.70 -0.58
CA THR A 96 11.03 -7.59 -0.99
C THR A 96 11.48 -7.82 -2.43
N TRP A 97 11.16 -6.87 -3.32
CA TRP A 97 11.63 -6.88 -4.70
C TRP A 97 13.16 -7.05 -4.76
N VAL A 98 13.62 -8.12 -5.40
CA VAL A 98 15.04 -8.35 -5.68
C VAL A 98 15.28 -8.03 -7.16
N GLU A 99 16.19 -7.11 -7.46
CA GLU A 99 16.49 -6.68 -8.85
C GLU A 99 16.96 -7.83 -9.77
N GLU A 100 17.39 -8.97 -9.20
CA GLU A 100 17.81 -10.18 -9.92
C GLU A 100 16.66 -11.16 -10.26
N GLU A 101 15.43 -10.88 -9.83
CA GLU A 101 14.29 -11.74 -10.13
C GLU A 101 13.82 -11.55 -11.58
N SER A 102 13.72 -12.66 -12.33
CA SER A 102 13.41 -12.68 -13.77
C SER A 102 12.01 -12.08 -14.07
N ASP A 103 11.81 -11.60 -15.29
CA ASP A 103 10.56 -10.97 -15.81
C ASP A 103 9.25 -11.70 -15.40
N ASP A 104 9.29 -13.02 -15.20
CA ASP A 104 8.16 -13.86 -14.76
C ASP A 104 7.72 -13.69 -13.30
N THR A 105 8.58 -13.22 -12.38
CA THR A 105 8.19 -12.99 -10.97
C THR A 105 7.80 -11.54 -10.69
N ALA A 106 8.14 -10.62 -11.59
CA ALA A 106 7.68 -9.23 -11.55
C ALA A 106 6.14 -9.09 -11.64
N ASP A 107 5.47 -10.11 -12.20
CA ASP A 107 4.02 -10.16 -12.30
C ASP A 107 3.34 -10.87 -11.12
N ARG A 108 4.07 -11.35 -10.10
CA ARG A 108 3.48 -12.06 -8.95
C ARG A 108 3.06 -11.08 -7.86
N TRP A 109 1.78 -11.12 -7.50
CA TRP A 109 1.19 -10.23 -6.49
C TRP A 109 0.36 -11.03 -5.51
N MET A 110 0.37 -10.64 -4.25
CA MET A 110 -0.62 -11.09 -3.28
C MET A 110 -1.87 -10.24 -3.43
N ARG A 111 -3.04 -10.86 -3.60
CA ARG A 111 -4.37 -10.25 -3.56
C ARG A 111 -5.04 -10.59 -2.25
N ILE A 112 -5.57 -9.58 -1.58
CA ILE A 112 -6.35 -9.72 -0.35
C ILE A 112 -7.73 -9.10 -0.61
N SER A 113 -8.77 -9.90 -0.48
CA SER A 113 -10.14 -9.49 -0.74
C SER A 113 -11.14 -10.25 0.15
N ALA A 114 -12.43 -9.97 -0.03
CA ALA A 114 -13.50 -10.69 0.68
C ALA A 114 -13.52 -12.20 0.37
N ASP A 115 -12.96 -12.62 -0.77
CA ASP A 115 -12.84 -14.03 -1.15
C ASP A 115 -11.66 -14.74 -0.45
N GLY A 116 -10.80 -13.99 0.24
CA GLY A 116 -9.61 -14.48 0.91
C GLY A 116 -8.32 -13.90 0.34
N GLU A 117 -7.22 -14.60 0.63
CA GLU A 117 -5.87 -14.24 0.23
C GLU A 117 -5.37 -15.24 -0.82
N GLU A 118 -4.95 -14.73 -1.97
CA GLU A 118 -4.44 -15.55 -3.07
C GLU A 118 -3.26 -14.87 -3.76
N GLU A 119 -2.36 -15.67 -4.31
CA GLU A 119 -1.32 -15.17 -5.20
C GLU A 119 -1.87 -15.11 -6.63
N ILE A 120 -1.70 -13.97 -7.28
CA ILE A 120 -2.19 -13.70 -8.63
C ILE A 120 -1.05 -13.25 -9.55
N THR A 121 -1.25 -13.45 -10.85
CA THR A 121 -0.46 -12.78 -11.88
C THR A 121 -1.15 -11.48 -12.26
N TRP A 122 -0.55 -10.32 -11.96
CA TRP A 122 -1.11 -9.01 -12.33
C TRP A 122 -0.25 -8.33 -13.39
N LYS A 123 -0.68 -8.47 -14.65
CA LYS A 123 -0.07 -7.76 -15.78
C LYS A 123 -0.56 -6.33 -15.82
N THR A 124 0.36 -5.38 -15.63
CA THR A 124 0.08 -3.94 -15.70
C THR A 124 0.25 -3.35 -17.11
N SER A 125 0.43 -4.21 -18.12
CA SER A 125 0.66 -3.90 -19.55
C SER A 125 -0.56 -3.32 -20.27
#